data_AF-A0A7X7T3V8-F1
#
_entry.id   AF-A0A7X7T3V8-F1
#
_cell.length_a   1.000
_cell.length_b   1.000
_cell.length_c   1.000
_cell.angle_alpha   90.00
_cell.angle_beta   90.00
_cell.angle_gamma   90.00
#
_symmetry.space_group_name_H-M   'P 1'
#
loop_
_entity.id
_entity.type
_entity.pdbx_description
1 polymer ?
#
loop_
_entity_poly.entity_id
_entity_poly.type
_entity_poly.pdbx_seq_one_letter_code
_entity_poly.pdbx_strand_id
1 'polypeptide(L)'
;MSKHRHRPGRTKSGSRSARDGGLATAKRPVWALALRFAGILAGALLLVLGSIRTYGWLSLQRAKRHLATSLGVQDLVAAPPRGGKDTTGPAVLSALAALQAREEQLVTLAELATLPPGEAMTREQRERARQVVEAHAGTLDALSPIPGRPVSRLGLWERLEPEEEGKLEAGLLLLAQLSEVEGRLACEMGDPGRFVHSLAVLGGLATGLELEDQSQPVLVGVMVEHLQHLLLARGIVTGTADGMPVSSLEATLGTADLRLAYRRTLGAQVVRLETLRSPLSWSPVGLRSWLADAVFFDLRLAEAVDELARQAGEIDRSRLAALAASVSMPEIGSIAAAGVLDLPGRIQVALASRSMARAALRLRRLAVEQGAYPRELAGAPEALAALSSIGVGVVLEHGEDGSARLRVPGADEALRSLGDDAGYLTLLTWELPPVGHPKP
;
A
#
# COMPACT_ATOMS: atom_id res chain seq x y z
N MET A 1 15.94 -83.91 32.70
CA MET A 1 16.99 -83.57 33.70
C MET A 1 16.68 -82.14 34.13
N SER A 2 16.36 -81.73 35.35
CA SER A 2 16.51 -82.28 36.70
C SER A 2 15.21 -82.09 37.48
N LYS A 3 14.94 -83.03 38.38
CA LYS A 3 13.84 -83.05 39.36
C LYS A 3 14.27 -82.22 40.59
N HIS A 4 13.35 -81.51 41.25
CA HIS A 4 13.04 -81.78 42.66
C HIS A 4 11.88 -80.91 43.18
N ARG A 5 10.85 -81.59 43.70
CA ARG A 5 9.88 -81.08 44.67
C ARG A 5 10.54 -81.01 46.05
N HIS A 6 10.17 -80.02 46.87
CA HIS A 6 9.76 -80.24 48.27
C HIS A 6 9.02 -79.03 48.88
N ARG A 7 7.80 -79.30 49.38
CA ARG A 7 7.00 -78.56 50.38
C ARG A 7 7.40 -79.07 51.80
N PRO A 8 6.79 -78.65 52.93
CA PRO A 8 6.24 -77.36 53.41
C PRO A 8 6.68 -77.06 54.89
N GLY A 9 6.21 -75.98 55.52
CA GLY A 9 6.39 -75.78 56.96
C GLY A 9 5.50 -74.68 57.55
N ARG A 10 4.52 -75.08 58.35
CA ARG A 10 3.50 -74.27 59.02
C ARG A 10 3.78 -74.35 60.53
N THR A 11 3.92 -73.23 61.23
CA THR A 11 3.83 -73.19 62.70
C THR A 11 2.93 -72.03 63.14
N LYS A 12 1.95 -72.38 63.98
CA LYS A 12 1.06 -71.51 64.74
C LYS A 12 1.74 -71.15 66.07
N SER A 13 1.51 -69.94 66.57
CA SER A 13 1.36 -69.54 68.00
C SER A 13 1.48 -68.00 68.02
N GLY A 14 0.62 -67.16 68.59
CA GLY A 14 -0.32 -67.33 69.69
C GLY A 14 0.09 -66.42 70.85
N SER A 15 -0.31 -65.14 70.85
CA SER A 15 -0.44 -64.35 72.09
C SER A 15 -1.29 -63.09 71.90
N ARG A 16 -2.27 -62.94 72.80
CA ARG A 16 -3.11 -61.76 73.06
C ARG A 16 -2.33 -60.76 73.92
N SER A 17 -2.84 -59.51 73.94
CA SER A 17 -2.55 -58.38 74.85
C SER A 17 -1.98 -57.20 74.06
N ALA A 18 -2.44 -55.94 74.13
CA ALA A 18 -3.28 -55.25 75.07
C ALA A 18 -4.15 -54.20 74.32
N ARG A 19 -5.24 -53.79 74.96
CA ARG A 19 -5.88 -52.50 74.70
C ARG A 19 -4.85 -51.41 74.96
N ASP A 20 -4.66 -50.54 73.98
CA ASP A 20 -4.39 -49.13 74.24
C ASP A 20 -5.13 -48.30 73.20
N GLY A 21 -6.07 -47.49 73.68
CA GLY A 21 -6.73 -46.46 72.92
C GLY A 21 -5.75 -45.33 72.66
N GLY A 22 -5.42 -45.12 71.40
CA GLY A 22 -4.67 -43.97 70.94
C GLY A 22 -5.32 -43.45 69.68
N LEU A 23 -6.05 -42.35 69.81
CA LEU A 23 -6.56 -41.46 68.76
C LEU A 23 -6.05 -41.80 67.35
N ALA A 24 -6.85 -42.54 66.59
CA ALA A 24 -6.78 -42.51 65.13
C ALA A 24 -7.16 -41.09 64.71
N THR A 25 -6.16 -40.22 64.63
CA THR A 25 -6.26 -39.00 63.84
C THR A 25 -6.57 -39.48 62.42
N ALA A 26 -7.85 -39.42 62.05
CA ALA A 26 -8.28 -39.58 60.69
C ALA A 26 -7.44 -38.60 59.87
N LYS A 27 -6.40 -39.11 59.18
CA LYS A 27 -5.74 -38.40 58.11
C LYS A 27 -6.82 -38.19 57.06
N ARG A 28 -7.60 -37.10 57.23
CA ARG A 28 -8.51 -36.60 56.22
C ARG A 28 -7.66 -36.58 54.95
N PRO A 29 -8.09 -37.29 53.91
CA PRO A 29 -7.21 -37.54 52.80
C PRO A 29 -6.80 -36.21 52.20
N VAL A 30 -5.51 -35.89 52.29
CA VAL A 30 -4.90 -34.69 51.70
C VAL A 30 -5.28 -34.59 50.21
N TRP A 31 -5.54 -35.74 49.55
CA TRP A 31 -6.07 -35.82 48.19
C TRP A 31 -7.46 -35.21 48.01
N ALA A 32 -8.38 -35.30 48.98
CA ALA A 32 -9.72 -34.72 48.88
C ALA A 32 -9.70 -33.19 49.02
N LEU A 33 -8.77 -32.66 49.82
CA LEU A 33 -8.52 -31.22 49.89
C LEU A 33 -7.88 -30.73 48.59
N ALA A 34 -6.87 -31.45 48.07
CA ALA A 34 -6.21 -31.14 46.80
C ALA A 34 -7.17 -31.17 45.60
N LEU A 35 -8.10 -32.12 45.53
CA LEU A 35 -9.14 -32.20 44.49
C LEU A 35 -10.12 -31.02 44.57
N ARG A 36 -10.50 -30.57 45.77
CA ARG A 36 -11.35 -29.37 45.95
C ARG A 36 -10.61 -28.12 45.52
N PHE A 37 -9.35 -27.96 45.92
CA PHE A 37 -8.52 -26.83 45.48
C PHE A 37 -8.31 -26.84 43.96
N ALA A 38 -8.03 -28.00 43.37
CA ALA A 38 -7.90 -28.15 41.92
C ALA A 38 -9.21 -27.80 41.19
N GLY A 39 -10.36 -28.22 41.73
CA GLY A 39 -11.67 -27.87 41.17
C GLY A 39 -11.99 -26.38 41.26
N ILE A 40 -11.67 -25.73 42.39
CA ILE A 40 -11.82 -24.27 42.55
C ILE A 40 -10.90 -23.53 41.58
N LEU A 41 -9.65 -23.96 41.45
CA LEU A 41 -8.66 -23.35 40.56
C LEU A 41 -9.06 -23.52 39.09
N ALA A 42 -9.56 -24.70 38.70
CA ALA A 42 -10.09 -24.97 37.37
C ALA A 42 -11.35 -24.12 37.08
N GLY A 43 -12.25 -23.98 38.04
CA GLY A 43 -13.44 -23.12 37.93
C GLY A 43 -13.08 -21.65 37.77
N ALA A 44 -12.13 -21.14 38.57
CA ALA A 44 -11.61 -19.78 38.45
C ALA A 44 -10.94 -19.55 37.09
N LEU A 45 -10.14 -20.51 36.61
CA LEU A 45 -9.50 -20.44 35.30
C LEU A 45 -10.53 -20.39 34.16
N LEU A 46 -11.56 -21.23 34.18
CA LEU A 46 -12.63 -21.21 33.18
C LEU A 46 -13.40 -19.88 33.18
N LEU A 47 -13.62 -19.29 34.37
CA LEU A 47 -14.30 -18.00 34.51
C LEU A 47 -13.43 -16.86 33.95
N VAL A 48 -12.12 -16.88 34.21
CA VAL A 48 -11.15 -15.95 33.62
C VAL A 48 -11.11 -16.09 32.09
N LEU A 49 -11.00 -17.32 31.57
CA LEU A 49 -10.98 -17.59 30.12
C LEU A 49 -12.29 -17.16 29.44
N GLY A 50 -13.44 -17.44 30.07
CA GLY A 50 -14.74 -17.01 29.59
C GLY A 50 -14.88 -15.48 29.58
N SER A 51 -14.34 -14.80 30.60
CA SER A 51 -14.33 -13.34 30.69
C SER A 51 -13.44 -12.71 29.61
N ILE A 52 -12.24 -13.25 29.38
CA ILE A 52 -11.33 -12.80 28.31
C ILE A 52 -11.98 -12.97 26.94
N ARG A 53 -12.61 -14.13 26.69
CA ARG A 53 -13.31 -14.39 25.42
C ARG A 53 -14.51 -13.46 25.22
N THR A 54 -15.30 -13.22 26.25
CA THR A 54 -16.45 -12.30 26.18
C THR A 54 -15.99 -10.86 25.95
N TYR A 55 -14.93 -10.44 26.64
CA TYR A 55 -14.31 -9.13 26.46
C TYR A 55 -13.74 -8.98 25.04
N GLY A 56 -12.99 -9.97 24.54
CA GLY A 56 -12.48 -9.98 23.17
C GLY A 56 -13.58 -9.89 22.12
N TRP A 57 -14.66 -10.65 22.28
CA TRP A 57 -15.82 -10.57 21.38
C TRP A 57 -16.48 -9.17 21.40
N LEU A 58 -16.69 -8.59 22.59
CA LEU A 58 -17.27 -7.25 22.72
C LEU A 58 -16.35 -6.18 22.11
N SER A 59 -15.04 -6.27 22.35
CA SER A 59 -14.04 -5.37 21.76
C SER A 59 -14.02 -5.47 20.24
N LEU A 60 -14.10 -6.68 19.68
CA LEU A 60 -14.17 -6.89 18.24
C LEU A 60 -15.44 -6.27 17.64
N GLN A 61 -16.60 -6.42 18.29
CA GLN A 61 -17.83 -5.79 17.83
C GLN A 61 -17.76 -4.26 17.87
N ARG A 62 -17.10 -3.67 18.88
CA ARG A 62 -16.86 -2.23 18.94
C ARG A 62 -15.92 -1.76 17.83
N ALA A 63 -14.80 -2.45 17.62
CA ALA A 63 -13.84 -2.15 16.57
C ALA A 63 -14.49 -2.21 15.19
N LYS A 64 -15.31 -3.23 14.91
CA LYS A 64 -16.07 -3.35 13.66
C LYS A 64 -17.04 -2.18 13.43
N ARG A 65 -17.75 -1.75 14.47
CA ARG A 65 -18.65 -0.58 14.37
C ARG A 65 -17.88 0.72 14.14
N HIS A 66 -16.74 0.88 14.82
CA HIS A 66 -15.84 2.00 14.60
C HIS A 66 -15.36 2.02 13.14
N LEU A 67 -14.87 0.89 12.64
CA LEU A 67 -14.46 0.76 11.24
C LEU A 67 -15.60 1.05 10.26
N ALA A 68 -16.78 0.45 10.43
CA ALA A 68 -17.94 0.69 9.56
C ALA A 68 -18.30 2.18 9.49
N THR A 69 -18.24 2.87 10.64
CA THR A 69 -18.44 4.32 10.73
C THR A 69 -17.33 5.07 9.98
N SER A 70 -16.06 4.73 10.19
CA SER A 70 -14.90 5.36 9.54
C SER A 70 -14.86 5.14 8.03
N LEU A 71 -15.33 3.99 7.54
CA LEU A 71 -15.41 3.71 6.10
C LEU A 71 -16.63 4.39 5.44
N GLY A 72 -17.60 4.86 6.24
CA GLY A 72 -18.85 5.43 5.74
C GLY A 72 -19.78 4.39 5.12
N VAL A 73 -19.65 3.11 5.51
CA VAL A 73 -20.45 2.00 4.96
C VAL A 73 -21.17 1.31 6.12
N GLN A 74 -22.50 1.19 6.03
CA GLN A 74 -23.30 0.48 7.04
C GLN A 74 -23.08 -1.04 7.01
N ASP A 75 -22.63 -1.58 5.87
CA ASP A 75 -22.27 -2.98 5.68
C ASP A 75 -20.87 -3.12 5.05
N LEU A 76 -19.90 -3.57 5.86
CA LEU A 76 -18.53 -3.92 5.43
C LEU A 76 -18.50 -5.01 4.33
N VAL A 77 -19.63 -5.66 4.05
CA VAL A 77 -19.79 -6.84 3.19
C VAL A 77 -20.24 -6.50 1.77
N ALA A 78 -20.65 -5.25 1.50
CA ALA A 78 -21.02 -4.83 0.15
C ALA A 78 -19.77 -4.56 -0.70
N ALA A 79 -19.07 -5.62 -1.11
CA ALA A 79 -18.11 -5.54 -2.20
C ALA A 79 -18.85 -4.95 -3.42
N PRO A 80 -18.36 -3.86 -4.04
CA PRO A 80 -18.94 -3.39 -5.29
C PRO A 80 -18.89 -4.52 -6.32
N PRO A 81 -19.84 -4.56 -7.28
CA PRO A 81 -19.87 -5.61 -8.28
C PRO A 81 -18.51 -5.68 -8.98
N ARG A 82 -17.93 -6.90 -9.03
CA ARG A 82 -16.74 -7.22 -9.83
C ARG A 82 -16.96 -6.63 -11.23
N GLY A 83 -16.21 -5.59 -11.56
CA GLY A 83 -16.30 -4.92 -12.85
C GLY A 83 -16.16 -5.94 -13.97
N GLY A 84 -16.91 -5.74 -15.07
CA GLY A 84 -16.95 -6.65 -16.21
C GLY A 84 -15.55 -6.95 -16.78
N LYS A 85 -15.43 -8.09 -17.46
CA LYS A 85 -14.18 -8.62 -18.04
C LYS A 85 -13.39 -7.52 -18.76
N ASP A 86 -12.33 -7.04 -18.10
CA ASP A 86 -11.39 -6.11 -18.71
C ASP A 86 -10.38 -6.88 -19.58
N THR A 87 -10.08 -6.30 -20.74
CA THR A 87 -9.05 -6.79 -21.67
C THR A 87 -7.66 -6.28 -21.30
N THR A 88 -7.56 -5.29 -20.41
CA THR A 88 -6.29 -4.66 -20.00
C THR A 88 -5.42 -5.60 -19.17
N GLY A 89 -5.98 -6.31 -18.19
CA GLY A 89 -5.24 -7.26 -17.35
C GLY A 89 -4.45 -8.33 -18.15
N PRO A 90 -5.07 -9.04 -19.11
CA PRO A 90 -4.36 -9.97 -20.00
C PRO A 90 -3.23 -9.32 -20.81
N ALA A 91 -3.41 -8.08 -21.29
CA ALA A 91 -2.37 -7.36 -22.01
C ALA A 91 -1.18 -7.04 -21.10
N VAL A 92 -1.44 -6.60 -19.85
CA VAL A 92 -0.39 -6.40 -18.84
C VAL A 92 0.35 -7.70 -18.54
N LEU A 93 -0.34 -8.82 -18.33
CA LEU A 93 0.31 -10.12 -18.10
C LEU A 93 1.18 -10.56 -19.29
N SER A 94 0.70 -10.34 -20.51
CA SER A 94 1.47 -10.64 -21.72
C SER A 94 2.71 -9.75 -21.82
N ALA A 95 2.58 -8.47 -21.51
CA ALA A 95 3.68 -7.52 -21.50
C ALA A 95 4.73 -7.92 -20.45
N LEU A 96 4.31 -8.27 -19.24
CA LEU A 96 5.18 -8.76 -18.18
C LEU A 96 5.88 -10.07 -18.54
N ALA A 97 5.19 -11.00 -19.18
CA ALA A 97 5.80 -12.25 -19.64
C ALA A 97 6.87 -12.03 -20.74
N ALA A 98 6.68 -11.00 -21.57
CA ALA A 98 7.65 -10.59 -22.58
C ALA A 98 8.79 -9.73 -22.01
N LEU A 99 8.62 -9.18 -20.80
CA LEU A 99 9.60 -8.33 -20.14
C LEU A 99 10.73 -9.18 -19.53
N GLN A 100 11.68 -9.59 -20.38
CA GLN A 100 12.92 -10.23 -19.96
C GLN A 100 14.05 -9.21 -19.91
N ALA A 101 14.11 -8.45 -18.81
CA ALA A 101 15.17 -7.47 -18.59
C ALA A 101 16.42 -8.15 -17.99
N ARG A 102 17.59 -7.88 -18.58
CA ARG A 102 18.90 -8.24 -18.01
C ARG A 102 19.22 -7.32 -16.84
N GLU A 103 20.06 -7.78 -15.91
CA GLU A 103 20.46 -7.00 -14.72
C GLU A 103 20.98 -5.60 -15.07
N GLU A 104 21.80 -5.47 -16.11
CA GLU A 104 22.30 -4.19 -16.61
C GLU A 104 21.19 -3.22 -17.08
N GLN A 105 20.10 -3.77 -17.64
CA GLN A 105 18.94 -2.99 -18.07
C GLN A 105 18.11 -2.55 -16.86
N LEU A 106 18.00 -3.38 -15.81
CA LEU A 106 17.33 -3.04 -14.56
C LEU A 106 18.00 -1.84 -13.88
N VAL A 107 19.33 -1.87 -13.78
CA VAL A 107 20.12 -0.77 -13.20
C VAL A 107 19.94 0.51 -14.02
N THR A 108 19.98 0.39 -15.34
CA THR A 108 19.77 1.54 -16.25
C THR A 108 18.38 2.14 -16.09
N LEU A 109 17.32 1.32 -16.04
CA LEU A 109 15.95 1.80 -15.85
C LEU A 109 15.77 2.51 -14.51
N ALA A 110 16.31 1.94 -13.43
CA ALA A 110 16.26 2.56 -12.10
C ALA A 110 17.03 3.90 -12.06
N GLU A 111 18.25 3.94 -12.59
CA GLU A 111 19.06 5.17 -12.69
C GLU A 111 18.29 6.28 -13.42
N LEU A 112 17.78 5.98 -14.61
CA LEU A 112 17.13 6.97 -15.47
C LEU A 112 15.78 7.44 -14.93
N ALA A 113 14.99 6.55 -14.32
CA ALA A 113 13.69 6.89 -13.75
C ALA A 113 13.82 7.83 -12.53
N THR A 114 14.97 7.83 -11.85
CA THR A 114 15.24 8.71 -10.69
C THR A 114 15.73 10.11 -11.07
N LEU A 115 16.01 10.37 -12.35
CA LEU A 115 16.48 11.68 -12.78
C LEU A 115 15.43 12.78 -12.52
N PRO A 116 15.80 13.93 -11.94
CA PRO A 116 14.91 15.07 -11.77
C PRO A 116 14.25 15.49 -13.09
N PRO A 117 12.99 16.00 -13.07
CA PRO A 117 12.28 16.38 -14.30
C PRO A 117 13.03 17.39 -15.18
N GLY A 118 13.76 18.33 -14.56
CA GLY A 118 14.52 19.37 -15.28
C GLY A 118 15.93 18.98 -15.73
N GLU A 119 16.39 17.76 -15.43
CA GLU A 119 17.75 17.32 -15.77
C GLU A 119 17.77 16.59 -17.12
N ALA A 120 18.59 17.07 -18.06
CA ALA A 120 18.74 16.45 -19.38
C ALA A 120 19.57 15.15 -19.29
N MET A 121 19.20 14.11 -20.05
CA MET A 121 20.03 12.92 -20.13
C MET A 121 21.37 13.24 -20.80
N THR A 122 22.45 12.70 -20.25
CA THR A 122 23.74 12.69 -20.95
C THR A 122 23.63 11.87 -22.24
N ARG A 123 24.57 12.08 -23.19
CA ARG A 123 24.60 11.33 -24.45
C ARG A 123 24.64 9.81 -24.23
N GLU A 124 25.41 9.36 -23.24
CA GLU A 124 25.53 7.94 -22.88
C GLU A 124 24.23 7.40 -22.28
N GLN A 125 23.61 8.13 -21.35
CA GLN A 125 22.31 7.78 -20.79
C GLN A 125 21.23 7.68 -21.87
N ARG A 126 21.20 8.62 -22.82
CA ARG A 126 20.26 8.60 -23.94
C ARG A 126 20.44 7.38 -24.84
N GLU A 127 21.67 6.99 -25.12
CA GLU A 127 21.97 5.80 -25.93
C GLU A 127 21.56 4.52 -25.20
N ARG A 128 21.90 4.39 -23.91
CA ARG A 128 21.45 3.26 -23.07
C ARG A 128 19.92 3.18 -23.00
N ALA A 129 19.25 4.31 -22.81
CA ALA A 129 17.80 4.40 -22.78
C ALA A 129 17.17 3.91 -24.09
N ARG A 130 17.69 4.36 -25.25
CA ARG A 130 17.20 3.91 -26.56
C ARG A 130 17.35 2.42 -26.74
N GLN A 131 18.51 1.86 -26.43
CA GLN A 131 18.75 0.42 -26.55
C GLN A 131 17.77 -0.41 -25.69
N VAL A 132 17.48 0.05 -24.47
CA VAL A 132 16.52 -0.62 -23.58
C VAL A 132 15.09 -0.50 -24.12
N VAL A 133 14.67 0.69 -24.55
CA VAL A 133 13.32 0.92 -25.10
C VAL A 133 13.11 0.15 -26.41
N GLU A 134 14.09 0.17 -27.32
CA GLU A 134 14.03 -0.57 -28.59
C GLU A 134 13.94 -2.09 -28.37
N ALA A 135 14.67 -2.62 -27.38
CA ALA A 135 14.61 -4.04 -27.02
C ALA A 135 13.21 -4.47 -26.53
N HIS A 136 12.39 -3.53 -26.04
CA HIS A 136 11.07 -3.79 -25.46
C HIS A 136 9.93 -3.03 -26.14
N ALA A 137 10.13 -2.50 -27.36
CA ALA A 137 9.12 -1.70 -28.05
C ALA A 137 7.78 -2.45 -28.24
N GLY A 138 7.84 -3.74 -28.59
CA GLY A 138 6.64 -4.57 -28.74
C GLY A 138 5.86 -4.77 -27.44
N THR A 139 6.53 -4.69 -26.28
CA THR A 139 5.89 -4.75 -24.96
C THR A 139 5.11 -3.46 -24.67
N LEU A 140 5.69 -2.30 -24.98
CA LEU A 140 5.06 -0.99 -24.77
C LEU A 140 3.88 -0.78 -25.72
N ASP A 141 4.05 -1.11 -27.01
CA ASP A 141 2.98 -0.98 -28.00
C ASP A 141 1.76 -1.85 -27.65
N ALA A 142 1.95 -3.01 -27.01
CA ALA A 142 0.88 -3.89 -26.55
C ALA A 142 0.05 -3.31 -25.38
N LEU A 143 0.58 -2.33 -24.65
CA LEU A 143 -0.09 -1.66 -23.53
C LEU A 143 -0.90 -0.44 -23.96
N SER A 144 -0.93 -0.14 -25.27
CA SER A 144 -1.67 1.00 -25.83
C SER A 144 -3.08 1.10 -25.25
N PRO A 145 -3.39 2.15 -24.48
CA PRO A 145 -4.74 2.33 -23.95
C PRO A 145 -5.71 2.52 -25.10
N ILE A 146 -6.86 1.85 -25.04
CA ILE A 146 -7.93 2.05 -26.02
C ILE A 146 -8.56 3.42 -25.73
N PRO A 147 -8.47 4.41 -26.65
CA PRO A 147 -8.99 5.74 -26.41
C PRO A 147 -10.47 5.73 -26.02
N GLY A 148 -10.84 6.50 -25.00
CA GLY A 148 -12.23 6.66 -24.56
C GLY A 148 -12.81 5.50 -23.74
N ARG A 149 -12.02 4.46 -23.44
CA ARG A 149 -12.46 3.39 -22.54
C ARG A 149 -12.08 3.74 -21.10
N PRO A 150 -13.03 3.75 -20.15
CA PRO A 150 -12.69 3.92 -18.74
C PRO A 150 -11.79 2.77 -18.30
N VAL A 151 -10.71 3.09 -17.58
CA VAL A 151 -9.81 2.10 -17.00
C VAL A 151 -10.58 1.31 -15.94
N SER A 152 -10.51 0.00 -16.04
CA SER A 152 -11.07 -0.91 -15.04
C SER A 152 -9.95 -1.60 -14.25
N ARG A 153 -10.35 -2.25 -13.17
CA ARG A 153 -9.49 -3.11 -12.36
C ARG A 153 -8.79 -4.16 -13.23
N LEU A 154 -7.50 -4.40 -12.99
CA LEU A 154 -6.68 -5.31 -13.80
C LEU A 154 -6.91 -6.81 -13.47
N GLY A 155 -7.29 -7.13 -12.23
CA GLY A 155 -7.56 -8.48 -11.74
C GLY A 155 -6.32 -9.36 -11.61
N LEU A 156 -5.12 -8.78 -11.48
CA LEU A 156 -3.85 -9.54 -11.55
C LEU A 156 -3.62 -10.39 -10.30
N TRP A 157 -4.00 -9.91 -9.12
CA TRP A 157 -3.78 -10.58 -7.83
C TRP A 157 -4.80 -11.66 -7.49
N GLU A 158 -5.89 -11.81 -8.26
CA GLU A 158 -6.89 -12.85 -7.98
C GLU A 158 -6.41 -14.26 -8.34
N ARG A 159 -5.28 -14.37 -9.06
CA ARG A 159 -4.82 -15.59 -9.71
C ARG A 159 -3.42 -16.05 -9.27
N LEU A 160 -2.81 -15.34 -8.33
CA LEU A 160 -1.43 -15.57 -7.94
C LEU A 160 -1.33 -16.31 -6.61
N GLU A 161 -0.33 -17.18 -6.54
CA GLU A 161 0.16 -17.69 -5.27
C GLU A 161 0.97 -16.61 -4.54
N PRO A 162 1.01 -16.59 -3.19
CA PRO A 162 1.74 -15.57 -2.42
C PRO A 162 3.21 -15.40 -2.80
N GLU A 163 3.86 -16.47 -3.27
CA GLU A 163 5.27 -16.49 -3.69
C GLU A 163 5.49 -15.78 -5.04
N GLU A 164 4.44 -15.56 -5.81
CA GLU A 164 4.47 -14.89 -7.12
C GLU A 164 4.12 -13.40 -7.03
N GLU A 165 3.50 -12.96 -5.94
CA GLU A 165 3.11 -11.56 -5.71
C GLU A 165 4.31 -10.63 -5.85
N GLY A 166 5.44 -10.93 -5.18
CA GLY A 166 6.64 -10.10 -5.26
C GLY A 166 7.27 -10.02 -6.65
N LYS A 167 7.15 -11.08 -7.47
CA LYS A 167 7.61 -11.05 -8.87
C LYS A 167 6.71 -10.18 -9.73
N LEU A 168 5.39 -10.26 -9.50
CA LEU A 168 4.44 -9.42 -10.20
C LEU A 168 4.68 -7.94 -9.90
N GLU A 169 4.87 -7.58 -8.63
CA GLU A 169 5.18 -6.21 -8.22
C GLU A 169 6.42 -5.66 -8.88
N ALA A 170 7.54 -6.40 -8.80
CA ALA A 170 8.79 -6.00 -9.40
C ALA A 170 8.62 -5.80 -10.91
N GLY A 171 7.93 -6.74 -11.58
CA GLY A 171 7.62 -6.64 -13.01
C GLY A 171 6.78 -5.42 -13.38
N LEU A 172 5.76 -5.08 -12.59
CA LEU A 172 4.91 -3.91 -12.82
C LEU A 172 5.66 -2.58 -12.64
N LEU A 173 6.50 -2.49 -11.61
CA LEU A 173 7.36 -1.31 -11.41
C LEU A 173 8.36 -1.17 -12.55
N LEU A 174 8.94 -2.28 -13.02
CA LEU A 174 9.82 -2.32 -14.18
C LEU A 174 9.13 -1.85 -15.46
N LEU A 175 7.90 -2.31 -15.69
CA LEU A 175 7.09 -1.89 -16.82
C LEU A 175 6.77 -0.39 -16.79
N ALA A 176 6.48 0.14 -15.61
CA ALA A 176 6.27 1.55 -15.41
C ALA A 176 7.55 2.37 -15.64
N GLN A 177 8.70 1.93 -15.10
CA GLN A 177 10.00 2.57 -15.36
C GLN A 177 10.35 2.57 -16.84
N LEU A 178 10.12 1.47 -17.56
CA LEU A 178 10.33 1.40 -19.00
C LEU A 178 9.46 2.42 -19.76
N SER A 179 8.18 2.52 -19.40
CA SER A 179 7.24 3.49 -19.98
C SER A 179 7.66 4.93 -19.68
N GLU A 180 8.14 5.19 -18.46
CA GLU A 180 8.64 6.49 -18.03
C GLU A 180 9.87 6.92 -18.85
N VAL A 181 10.84 6.02 -19.02
CA VAL A 181 12.05 6.23 -19.81
C VAL A 181 11.73 6.47 -21.29
N GLU A 182 10.79 5.72 -21.87
CA GLU A 182 10.29 5.97 -23.24
C GLU A 182 9.72 7.39 -23.34
N GLY A 183 8.88 7.80 -22.39
CA GLY A 183 8.29 9.14 -22.36
C GLY A 183 9.35 10.24 -22.25
N ARG A 184 10.41 10.03 -21.47
CA ARG A 184 11.53 10.99 -21.37
C ARG A 184 12.28 11.12 -22.69
N LEU A 185 12.58 10.00 -23.35
CA LEU A 185 13.19 10.00 -24.68
C LEU A 185 12.31 10.74 -25.68
N ALA A 186 11.00 10.51 -25.63
CA ALA A 186 10.03 11.20 -26.48
C ALA A 186 10.05 12.72 -26.25
N CYS A 187 10.20 13.19 -25.01
CA CYS A 187 10.37 14.62 -24.72
C CYS A 187 11.65 15.19 -25.37
N GLU A 188 12.79 14.51 -25.20
CA GLU A 188 14.08 14.96 -25.75
C GLU A 188 14.12 14.90 -27.29
N MET A 189 13.35 13.99 -27.88
CA MET A 189 13.22 13.84 -29.33
C MET A 189 12.14 14.74 -29.94
N GLY A 190 11.37 15.46 -29.12
CA GLY A 190 10.25 16.27 -29.59
C GLY A 190 9.11 15.45 -30.20
N ASP A 191 8.87 14.25 -29.67
CA ASP A 191 7.76 13.37 -30.06
C ASP A 191 6.61 13.45 -29.04
N PRO A 192 5.69 14.43 -29.18
CA PRO A 192 4.56 14.57 -28.25
C PRO A 192 3.60 13.38 -28.31
N GLY A 193 3.55 12.63 -29.42
CA GLY A 193 2.67 11.48 -29.58
C GLY A 193 3.12 10.32 -28.70
N ARG A 194 4.40 9.96 -28.76
CA ARG A 194 5.00 8.94 -27.88
C ARG A 194 4.99 9.39 -26.41
N PHE A 195 5.21 10.67 -26.13
CA PHE A 195 5.09 11.20 -24.77
C PHE A 195 3.69 10.97 -24.15
N VAL A 196 2.62 11.34 -24.88
CA VAL A 196 1.24 11.11 -24.41
C VAL A 196 0.94 9.64 -24.27
N HIS A 197 1.42 8.82 -25.20
CA HIS A 197 1.27 7.38 -25.13
C HIS A 197 1.84 6.83 -23.82
N SER A 198 3.09 7.17 -23.48
CA SER A 198 3.72 6.75 -22.23
C SER A 198 2.98 7.25 -20.99
N LEU A 199 2.53 8.52 -20.98
CA LEU A 199 1.69 9.06 -19.89
C LEU A 199 0.38 8.29 -19.73
N ALA A 200 -0.25 7.90 -20.84
CA ALA A 200 -1.51 7.17 -20.83
C ALA A 200 -1.34 5.72 -20.38
N VAL A 201 -0.22 5.06 -20.74
CA VAL A 201 0.15 3.73 -20.22
C VAL A 201 0.34 3.79 -18.71
N LEU A 202 1.13 4.74 -18.21
CA LEU A 202 1.34 4.94 -16.77
C LEU A 202 0.05 5.22 -16.02
N GLY A 203 -0.79 6.14 -16.53
CA GLY A 203 -2.08 6.47 -15.93
C GLY A 203 -3.07 5.30 -15.92
N GLY A 204 -3.07 4.49 -16.99
CA GLY A 204 -3.85 3.27 -17.09
C GLY A 204 -3.42 2.20 -16.09
N LEU A 205 -2.10 1.97 -15.97
CA LEU A 205 -1.54 1.05 -14.98
C LEU A 205 -1.84 1.52 -13.55
N ALA A 206 -1.57 2.79 -13.23
CA ALA A 206 -1.85 3.35 -11.91
C ALA A 206 -3.33 3.21 -11.54
N THR A 207 -4.23 3.71 -12.39
CA THR A 207 -5.68 3.64 -12.14
C THR A 207 -6.16 2.19 -12.02
N GLY A 208 -5.68 1.28 -12.87
CA GLY A 208 -6.07 -0.12 -12.84
C GLY A 208 -5.64 -0.84 -11.55
N LEU A 209 -4.45 -0.52 -11.04
CA LEU A 209 -3.91 -1.06 -9.79
C LEU A 209 -4.58 -0.48 -8.55
N GLU A 210 -4.90 0.81 -8.58
CA GLU A 210 -5.62 1.50 -7.50
C GLU A 210 -7.05 0.99 -7.32
N LEU A 211 -7.64 0.41 -8.36
CA LEU A 211 -8.98 -0.19 -8.32
C LEU A 211 -8.99 -1.63 -7.78
N GLU A 212 -7.84 -2.21 -7.42
CA GLU A 212 -7.75 -3.53 -6.82
C GLU A 212 -8.20 -3.53 -5.34
N ASP A 213 -8.66 -4.69 -4.87
CA ASP A 213 -9.19 -4.86 -3.50
C ASP A 213 -8.10 -5.17 -2.45
N GLN A 214 -6.82 -5.07 -2.82
CA GLN A 214 -5.68 -5.36 -1.95
C GLN A 214 -4.80 -4.13 -1.77
N SER A 215 -4.25 -3.94 -0.56
CA SER A 215 -3.41 -2.77 -0.23
C SER A 215 -2.12 -2.70 -1.05
N GLN A 216 -1.58 -3.85 -1.41
CA GLN A 216 -0.29 -3.98 -2.07
C GLN A 216 -0.34 -3.47 -3.53
N PRO A 217 -1.30 -3.88 -4.38
CA PRO A 217 -1.55 -3.23 -5.67
C PRO A 217 -1.82 -1.73 -5.58
N VAL A 218 -2.58 -1.26 -4.59
CA VAL A 218 -2.83 0.19 -4.42
C VAL A 218 -1.52 0.94 -4.18
N LEU A 219 -0.61 0.38 -3.38
CA LEU A 219 0.70 0.96 -3.18
C LEU A 219 1.49 1.02 -4.50
N VAL A 220 1.55 -0.07 -5.26
CA VAL A 220 2.21 -0.07 -6.58
C VAL A 220 1.58 0.96 -7.51
N GLY A 221 0.25 1.07 -7.54
CA GLY A 221 -0.47 2.08 -8.31
C GLY A 221 -0.05 3.51 -7.97
N VAL A 222 0.05 3.83 -6.67
CA VAL A 222 0.57 5.12 -6.18
C VAL A 222 2.02 5.36 -6.65
N MET A 223 2.86 4.33 -6.70
CA MET A 223 4.24 4.45 -7.21
C MET A 223 4.26 4.71 -8.73
N VAL A 224 3.41 4.03 -9.49
CA VAL A 224 3.27 4.23 -10.94
C VAL A 224 2.75 5.63 -11.26
N GLU A 225 1.78 6.13 -10.49
CA GLU A 225 1.28 7.49 -10.62
C GLU A 225 2.36 8.53 -10.32
N HIS A 226 3.23 8.27 -9.34
CA HIS A 226 4.36 9.16 -9.07
C HIS A 226 5.28 9.29 -10.29
N LEU A 227 5.62 8.18 -10.95
CA LEU A 227 6.39 8.19 -12.20
C LEU A 227 5.64 8.95 -13.32
N GLN A 228 4.32 8.79 -13.42
CA GLN A 228 3.49 9.53 -14.36
C GLN A 228 3.61 11.05 -14.16
N HIS A 229 3.50 11.51 -12.93
CA HIS A 229 3.59 12.93 -12.61
C HIS A 229 5.01 13.50 -12.80
N LEU A 230 6.06 12.71 -12.53
CA LEU A 230 7.44 13.10 -12.87
C LEU A 230 7.62 13.29 -14.38
N LEU A 231 7.10 12.35 -15.18
CA LEU A 231 7.12 12.45 -16.64
C LEU A 231 6.32 13.67 -17.12
N LEU A 232 5.15 13.93 -16.53
CA LEU A 232 4.35 15.11 -16.85
C LEU A 232 5.08 16.41 -16.52
N ALA A 233 5.70 16.49 -15.34
CA ALA A 233 6.50 17.63 -14.93
C ALA A 233 7.65 17.87 -15.92
N ARG A 234 8.31 16.81 -16.40
CA ARG A 234 9.33 16.93 -17.45
C ARG A 234 8.74 17.52 -18.72
N GLY A 235 7.61 16.99 -19.20
CA GLY A 235 6.95 17.49 -20.40
C GLY A 235 6.56 18.97 -20.31
N ILE A 236 6.19 19.45 -19.10
CA ILE A 236 5.98 20.88 -18.83
C ILE A 236 7.30 21.65 -18.93
N VAL A 237 8.35 21.19 -18.27
CA VAL A 237 9.66 21.86 -18.23
C VAL A 237 10.32 21.93 -19.62
N THR A 238 10.22 20.88 -20.42
CA THR A 238 10.77 20.83 -21.79
C THR A 238 9.87 21.54 -22.81
N GLY A 239 8.68 21.99 -22.42
CA GLY A 239 7.68 22.57 -23.33
C GLY A 239 7.01 21.56 -24.25
N THR A 240 7.31 20.26 -24.14
CA THR A 240 6.65 19.19 -24.89
C THR A 240 5.13 19.24 -24.66
N ALA A 241 4.70 19.53 -23.42
CA ALA A 241 3.30 19.68 -23.01
C ALA A 241 2.55 20.85 -23.66
N ASP A 242 3.25 21.90 -24.12
CA ASP A 242 2.63 23.17 -24.53
C ASP A 242 1.79 23.03 -25.81
N GLY A 243 2.19 22.12 -26.71
CA GLY A 243 1.47 21.87 -27.96
C GLY A 243 0.23 20.99 -27.83
N MET A 244 -0.11 20.55 -26.62
CA MET A 244 -1.16 19.57 -26.38
C MET A 244 -2.38 20.18 -25.69
N PRO A 245 -3.61 19.71 -26.02
CA PRO A 245 -4.79 20.11 -25.27
C PRO A 245 -4.67 19.67 -23.80
N VAL A 246 -4.87 20.59 -22.86
CA VAL A 246 -4.88 20.26 -21.42
C VAL A 246 -5.86 19.15 -21.09
N SER A 247 -7.02 19.10 -21.78
CA SER A 247 -7.99 18.01 -21.61
C SER A 247 -7.40 16.64 -21.96
N SER A 248 -6.51 16.55 -22.95
CA SER A 248 -5.84 15.30 -23.33
C SER A 248 -4.82 14.87 -22.28
N LEU A 249 -4.04 15.81 -21.75
CA LEU A 249 -3.07 15.55 -20.68
C LEU A 249 -3.77 15.19 -19.36
N GLU A 250 -4.81 15.94 -18.98
CA GLU A 250 -5.63 15.64 -17.80
C GLU A 250 -6.35 14.30 -17.91
N ALA A 251 -6.75 13.88 -19.12
CA ALA A 251 -7.35 12.56 -19.34
C ALA A 251 -6.38 11.40 -19.11
N THR A 252 -5.07 11.65 -19.11
CA THR A 252 -4.08 10.62 -18.73
C THR A 252 -3.99 10.45 -17.21
N LEU A 253 -4.26 11.51 -16.43
CA LEU A 253 -4.09 11.48 -14.97
C LEU A 253 -5.08 10.54 -14.27
N GLY A 254 -4.66 9.99 -13.13
CA GLY A 254 -5.47 9.11 -12.31
C GLY A 254 -6.87 9.67 -12.00
N THR A 255 -7.89 8.87 -12.30
CA THR A 255 -9.31 9.22 -12.04
C THR A 255 -9.94 8.43 -10.90
N ALA A 256 -9.26 7.37 -10.42
CA ALA A 256 -9.76 6.57 -9.32
C ALA A 256 -9.91 7.42 -8.05
N ASP A 257 -10.98 7.20 -7.31
CA ASP A 257 -11.11 7.74 -5.96
C ASP A 257 -10.23 6.93 -5.02
N LEU A 258 -8.98 7.36 -4.85
CA LEU A 258 -8.00 6.71 -3.97
C LEU A 258 -8.48 6.57 -2.52
N ARG A 259 -9.31 7.50 -2.03
CA ARG A 259 -9.86 7.41 -0.67
C ARG A 259 -10.84 6.25 -0.59
N LEU A 260 -11.72 6.15 -1.57
CA LEU A 260 -12.67 5.04 -1.67
C LEU A 260 -11.97 3.70 -1.90
N ALA A 261 -10.98 3.66 -2.79
CA ALA A 261 -10.16 2.47 -3.03
C ALA A 261 -9.48 1.99 -1.75
N TYR A 262 -8.81 2.88 -1.02
CA TYR A 262 -8.16 2.54 0.24
C TYR A 262 -9.16 2.06 1.31
N ARG A 263 -10.31 2.73 1.43
CA ARG A 263 -11.38 2.28 2.33
C ARG A 263 -11.87 0.87 1.98
N ARG A 264 -11.95 0.52 0.68
CA ARG A 264 -12.28 -0.84 0.23
C ARG A 264 -11.21 -1.85 0.60
N THR A 265 -9.92 -1.52 0.40
CA THR A 265 -8.83 -2.43 0.77
C THR A 265 -8.80 -2.70 2.28
N LEU A 266 -9.04 -1.68 3.11
CA LEU A 266 -9.19 -1.85 4.56
C LEU A 266 -10.36 -2.79 4.91
N GLY A 267 -11.51 -2.63 4.24
CA GLY A 267 -12.65 -3.54 4.40
C GLY A 267 -12.31 -4.99 4.00
N ALA A 268 -11.65 -5.18 2.86
CA ALA A 268 -11.23 -6.50 2.39
C ALA A 268 -10.19 -7.17 3.32
N GLN A 269 -9.27 -6.40 3.91
CA GLN A 269 -8.32 -6.90 4.90
C GLN A 269 -9.04 -7.44 6.14
N VAL A 270 -10.10 -6.78 6.62
CA VAL A 270 -10.89 -7.29 7.75
C VAL A 270 -11.56 -8.63 7.41
N VAL A 271 -12.14 -8.74 6.22
CA VAL A 271 -12.71 -10.02 5.76
C VAL A 271 -11.64 -11.11 5.74
N ARG A 272 -10.44 -10.82 5.23
CA ARG A 272 -9.31 -11.78 5.21
C ARG A 272 -8.88 -12.18 6.62
N LEU A 273 -8.72 -11.23 7.53
CA LEU A 273 -8.38 -11.51 8.95
C LEU A 273 -9.45 -12.39 9.63
N GLU A 274 -10.72 -12.21 9.28
CA GLU A 274 -11.81 -13.07 9.78
C GLU A 274 -11.79 -14.49 9.20
N THR A 275 -11.38 -14.66 7.94
CA THR A 275 -11.26 -16.01 7.34
C THR A 275 -10.11 -16.83 7.94
N LEU A 276 -9.05 -16.18 8.45
CA LEU A 276 -7.96 -16.82 9.20
C LEU A 276 -8.42 -17.42 10.55
N ARG A 277 -9.66 -17.16 10.98
CA ARG A 277 -10.32 -17.83 12.11
C ARG A 277 -10.53 -19.34 11.89
N SER A 278 -10.24 -19.86 10.69
CA SER A 278 -10.37 -21.28 10.39
C SER A 278 -9.40 -22.14 11.23
N PRO A 279 -9.87 -23.20 11.90
CA PRO A 279 -9.06 -23.96 12.83
C PRO A 279 -7.96 -24.73 12.08
N LEU A 280 -6.74 -24.20 12.12
CA LEU A 280 -5.54 -24.93 11.71
C LEU A 280 -5.41 -26.22 12.54
N SER A 281 -5.20 -27.31 11.81
CA SER A 281 -5.07 -28.70 12.26
C SER A 281 -4.35 -28.85 13.60
N TRP A 282 -4.93 -29.65 14.49
CA TRP A 282 -4.36 -30.05 15.77
C TRP A 282 -2.93 -30.59 15.61
N SER A 283 -1.93 -29.79 15.98
CA SER A 283 -0.55 -30.24 16.21
C SER A 283 -0.29 -30.30 17.72
N PRO A 284 0.19 -31.42 18.28
CA PRO A 284 0.44 -31.58 19.71
C PRO A 284 1.58 -30.69 20.24
N VAL A 285 2.44 -30.14 19.37
CA VAL A 285 3.45 -29.11 19.73
C VAL A 285 2.79 -27.73 19.90
N GLY A 286 1.58 -27.55 19.39
CA GLY A 286 0.84 -26.29 19.34
C GLY A 286 -0.29 -26.13 20.37
N LEU A 287 -0.43 -26.98 21.39
CA LEU A 287 -1.58 -26.87 22.32
C LEU A 287 -1.58 -25.55 23.12
N ARG A 288 -0.38 -25.04 23.47
CA ARG A 288 -0.21 -23.75 24.17
C ARG A 288 -0.45 -22.55 23.25
N SER A 289 0.07 -22.57 22.02
CA SER A 289 -0.20 -21.53 21.03
C SER A 289 -1.66 -21.55 20.60
N TRP A 290 -2.25 -22.73 20.42
CA TRP A 290 -3.67 -22.93 20.13
C TRP A 290 -4.58 -22.42 21.24
N LEU A 291 -4.25 -22.66 22.52
CA LEU A 291 -4.99 -22.09 23.65
C LEU A 291 -4.84 -20.56 23.71
N ALA A 292 -3.63 -20.04 23.48
CA ALA A 292 -3.39 -18.60 23.43
C ALA A 292 -4.15 -17.95 22.28
N ASP A 293 -4.14 -18.55 21.09
CA ASP A 293 -4.88 -18.05 19.93
C ASP A 293 -6.39 -18.21 20.16
N ALA A 294 -6.90 -19.34 20.65
CA ALA A 294 -8.33 -19.52 20.92
C ALA A 294 -8.90 -18.52 21.96
N VAL A 295 -8.05 -18.03 22.87
CA VAL A 295 -8.43 -17.10 23.96
C VAL A 295 -8.21 -15.65 23.56
N PHE A 296 -7.09 -15.33 22.92
CA PHE A 296 -6.67 -13.95 22.60
C PHE A 296 -6.90 -13.55 21.15
N PHE A 297 -7.30 -14.45 20.26
CA PHE A 297 -7.54 -14.13 18.84
C PHE A 297 -8.57 -13.02 18.67
N ASP A 298 -9.72 -13.08 19.37
CA ASP A 298 -10.73 -12.02 19.27
C ASP A 298 -10.19 -10.67 19.78
N LEU A 299 -9.25 -10.66 20.73
CA LEU A 299 -8.59 -9.44 21.21
C LEU A 299 -7.59 -8.89 20.20
N ARG A 300 -6.69 -9.73 19.68
CA ARG A 300 -5.72 -9.33 18.64
C ARG A 300 -6.43 -8.87 17.36
N LEU A 301 -7.52 -9.54 17.00
CA LEU A 301 -8.35 -9.13 15.88
C LEU A 301 -9.06 -7.82 16.16
N ALA A 302 -9.56 -7.58 17.39
CA ALA A 302 -10.13 -6.30 17.76
C ALA A 302 -9.11 -5.16 17.67
N GLU A 303 -7.89 -5.37 18.15
CA GLU A 303 -6.78 -4.40 18.04
C GLU A 303 -6.44 -4.12 16.57
N ALA A 304 -6.32 -5.16 15.74
CA ALA A 304 -6.07 -5.01 14.31
C ALA A 304 -7.20 -4.24 13.61
N VAL A 305 -8.46 -4.56 13.88
CA VAL A 305 -9.62 -3.87 13.28
C VAL A 305 -9.72 -2.41 13.75
N ASP A 306 -9.41 -2.13 15.02
CA ASP A 306 -9.43 -0.75 15.54
C ASP A 306 -8.29 0.10 14.93
N GLU A 307 -7.12 -0.50 14.72
CA GLU A 307 -6.01 0.14 14.00
C GLU A 307 -6.39 0.45 12.54
N LEU A 308 -7.05 -0.47 11.83
CA LEU A 308 -7.58 -0.21 10.48
C LEU A 308 -8.65 0.88 10.50
N ALA A 309 -9.50 0.95 11.52
CA ALA A 309 -10.49 2.01 11.70
C ALA A 309 -9.83 3.38 11.93
N ARG A 310 -8.73 3.42 12.68
CA ARG A 310 -7.90 4.60 12.89
C ARG A 310 -7.30 5.07 11.57
N GLN A 311 -6.70 4.17 10.80
CA GLN A 311 -6.13 4.46 9.47
C GLN A 311 -7.17 5.00 8.49
N ALA A 312 -8.37 4.41 8.46
CA ALA A 312 -9.49 4.91 7.65
C ALA A 312 -9.86 6.36 8.01
N GLY A 313 -9.85 6.72 9.30
CA GLY A 313 -10.12 8.08 9.76
C GLY A 313 -8.95 9.05 9.60
N GLU A 314 -7.75 8.57 9.25
CA GLU A 314 -6.57 9.42 9.03
C GLU A 314 -6.51 9.97 7.61
N ILE A 315 -6.97 9.23 6.60
CA ILE A 315 -6.97 9.70 5.21
C ILE A 315 -7.79 10.97 5.01
N ASP A 316 -8.83 11.18 5.80
CA ASP A 316 -9.71 12.36 5.74
C ASP A 316 -9.17 13.57 6.49
N ARG A 317 -8.20 13.37 7.40
CA ARG A 317 -7.54 14.46 8.12
C ARG A 317 -6.35 14.91 7.29
N SER A 318 -6.45 16.05 6.60
CA SER A 318 -5.32 16.60 5.84
C SER A 318 -4.12 16.81 6.77
N ARG A 319 -3.12 15.94 6.62
CA ARG A 319 -1.88 15.95 7.40
C ARG A 319 -0.69 16.26 6.51
N LEU A 320 -0.86 16.80 5.30
CA LEU A 320 0.27 17.05 4.38
C LEU A 320 1.40 17.88 5.02
N ALA A 321 1.04 18.88 5.85
CA ALA A 321 2.00 19.66 6.64
C ALA A 321 2.64 18.88 7.82
N ALA A 322 2.01 17.82 8.30
CA ALA A 322 2.53 16.93 9.35
C ALA A 322 3.29 15.70 8.79
N LEU A 323 2.88 15.18 7.64
CA LEU A 323 3.55 14.15 6.83
C LEU A 323 4.90 14.64 6.33
N ALA A 324 4.96 15.93 6.00
CA ALA A 324 6.20 16.66 5.81
C ALA A 324 7.24 16.42 6.93
N ALA A 325 6.81 16.21 8.18
CA ALA A 325 7.70 15.99 9.32
C ALA A 325 7.92 14.50 9.67
N SER A 326 7.29 13.55 8.98
CA SER A 326 7.31 12.14 9.38
C SER A 326 6.99 11.16 8.24
N VAL A 327 7.95 10.83 7.38
CA VAL A 327 7.85 9.66 6.46
C VAL A 327 9.25 9.10 6.16
N SER A 328 9.61 7.91 6.66
CA SER A 328 10.76 7.16 6.13
C SER A 328 10.32 6.14 5.08
N MET A 329 11.02 6.04 3.96
CA MET A 329 10.81 4.96 3.00
C MET A 329 11.43 3.65 3.50
N PRO A 330 10.79 2.50 3.29
CA PRO A 330 11.49 1.22 3.34
C PRO A 330 12.19 0.92 2.00
N GLU A 331 13.39 0.33 2.09
CA GLU A 331 14.14 -0.19 0.95
C GLU A 331 13.32 -1.24 0.16
N ILE A 332 13.60 -1.32 -1.14
CA ILE A 332 12.90 -2.13 -2.17
C ILE A 332 12.89 -3.64 -1.86
N GLY A 333 13.60 -4.11 -0.82
CA GLY A 333 13.60 -5.50 -0.38
C GLY A 333 12.49 -5.92 0.60
N SER A 334 11.66 -4.99 1.11
CA SER A 334 10.69 -5.33 2.18
C SER A 334 9.46 -4.41 2.21
N ILE A 335 8.75 -4.27 1.09
CA ILE A 335 7.43 -3.59 1.05
C ILE A 335 6.41 -4.33 1.95
N ALA A 336 6.55 -5.66 2.09
CA ALA A 336 5.63 -6.49 2.88
C ALA A 336 5.67 -6.28 4.41
N ALA A 337 6.79 -5.78 4.98
CA ALA A 337 6.92 -5.63 6.44
C ALA A 337 6.82 -4.18 6.94
N ALA A 338 7.04 -3.18 6.07
CA ALA A 338 7.08 -1.76 6.45
C ALA A 338 6.01 -0.89 5.75
N GLY A 339 5.35 -1.37 4.70
CA GLY A 339 4.52 -0.56 3.81
C GLY A 339 3.06 -0.31 4.23
N VAL A 340 2.52 -1.02 5.23
CA VAL A 340 1.09 -0.88 5.61
C VAL A 340 0.85 0.29 6.57
N LEU A 341 1.82 0.61 7.42
CA LEU A 341 1.65 1.59 8.51
C LEU A 341 1.68 3.06 8.05
N ASP A 342 2.12 3.34 6.82
CA ASP A 342 2.19 4.71 6.25
C ASP A 342 1.41 4.86 4.92
N LEU A 343 0.57 3.88 4.57
CA LEU A 343 -0.23 3.94 3.35
C LEU A 343 -1.21 5.15 3.29
N PRO A 344 -1.87 5.59 4.39
CA PRO A 344 -2.67 6.82 4.39
C PRO A 344 -1.87 8.05 3.96
N GLY A 345 -0.61 8.17 4.42
CA GLY A 345 0.28 9.27 4.10
C GLY A 345 0.60 9.34 2.62
N ARG A 346 1.00 8.21 2.05
CA ARG A 346 1.29 8.07 0.61
C ARG A 346 0.09 8.39 -0.27
N ILE A 347 -1.11 7.96 0.14
CA ILE A 347 -2.34 8.29 -0.59
C ILE A 347 -2.65 9.79 -0.51
N GLN A 348 -2.45 10.43 0.64
CA GLN A 348 -2.63 11.88 0.75
C GLN A 348 -1.65 12.64 -0.15
N VAL A 349 -0.39 12.21 -0.21
CA VAL A 349 0.62 12.78 -1.11
C VAL A 349 0.23 12.56 -2.57
N ALA A 350 -0.23 11.36 -2.96
CA ALA A 350 -0.70 11.09 -4.32
C ALA A 350 -1.89 11.98 -4.71
N LEU A 351 -2.89 12.11 -3.85
CA LEU A 351 -4.03 13.02 -4.05
C LEU A 351 -3.61 14.49 -4.17
N ALA A 352 -2.66 14.92 -3.35
CA ALA A 352 -2.11 16.26 -3.43
C ALA A 352 -1.34 16.46 -4.74
N SER A 353 -0.51 15.49 -5.12
CA SER A 353 0.25 15.48 -6.36
C SER A 353 -0.65 15.55 -7.61
N ARG A 354 -1.76 14.79 -7.65
CA ARG A 354 -2.79 14.92 -8.71
C ARG A 354 -3.35 16.34 -8.81
N SER A 355 -3.67 16.91 -7.65
CA SER A 355 -4.26 18.25 -7.56
C SER A 355 -3.27 19.31 -8.05
N MET A 356 -1.99 19.18 -7.65
CA MET A 356 -0.88 20.01 -8.09
C MET A 356 -0.60 19.86 -9.60
N ALA A 357 -0.61 18.63 -10.13
CA ALA A 357 -0.40 18.35 -11.56
C ALA A 357 -1.47 19.02 -12.43
N ARG A 358 -2.75 18.89 -12.05
CA ARG A 358 -3.87 19.56 -12.75
C ARG A 358 -3.74 21.08 -12.69
N ALA A 359 -3.40 21.62 -11.51
CA ALA A 359 -3.20 23.05 -11.36
C ALA A 359 -2.01 23.56 -12.19
N ALA A 360 -0.90 22.82 -12.22
CA ALA A 360 0.28 23.13 -13.01
C ALA A 360 -0.03 23.17 -14.52
N LEU A 361 -0.75 22.17 -15.03
CA LEU A 361 -1.19 22.13 -16.43
C LEU A 361 -2.07 23.33 -16.79
N ARG A 362 -3.05 23.66 -15.94
CA ARG A 362 -3.95 24.80 -16.15
C ARG A 362 -3.22 26.14 -16.08
N LEU A 363 -2.31 26.31 -15.12
CA LEU A 363 -1.45 27.49 -15.01
C LEU A 363 -0.54 27.65 -16.23
N ARG A 364 0.07 26.55 -16.68
CA ARG A 364 0.94 26.57 -17.87
C ARG A 364 0.16 26.98 -19.10
N ARG A 365 -1.02 26.38 -19.33
CA ARG A 365 -1.89 26.76 -20.44
C ARG A 365 -2.30 28.23 -20.38
N LEU A 366 -2.76 28.69 -19.23
CA LEU A 366 -3.14 30.10 -19.04
C LEU A 366 -1.96 31.03 -19.37
N ALA A 367 -0.76 30.68 -18.92
CA ALA A 367 0.43 31.46 -19.20
C ALA A 367 0.81 31.46 -20.67
N VAL A 368 0.69 30.32 -21.36
CA VAL A 368 0.89 30.24 -22.83
C VAL A 368 -0.13 31.10 -23.57
N GLU A 369 -1.40 31.09 -23.15
CA GLU A 369 -2.48 31.90 -23.75
C GLU A 369 -2.32 33.41 -23.49
N GLN A 370 -1.86 33.79 -22.29
CA GLN A 370 -1.73 35.20 -21.87
C GLN A 370 -0.33 35.80 -22.06
N GLY A 371 0.66 34.98 -22.40
CA GLY A 371 2.06 35.37 -22.51
C GLY A 371 2.81 35.50 -21.17
N ALA A 372 2.13 35.30 -20.02
CA ALA A 372 2.73 35.37 -18.69
C ALA A 372 1.89 34.61 -17.66
N TYR A 373 2.52 34.13 -16.58
CA TYR A 373 1.80 33.56 -15.44
C TYR A 373 1.00 34.64 -14.68
N PRO A 374 -0.16 34.29 -14.10
CA PRO A 374 -0.91 35.22 -13.25
C PRO A 374 -0.10 35.56 -12.00
N ARG A 375 -0.20 36.81 -11.52
CA ARG A 375 0.50 37.26 -10.30
C ARG A 375 0.04 36.55 -9.03
N GLU A 376 -1.19 36.04 -9.01
CA GLU A 376 -1.78 35.34 -7.88
C GLU A 376 -2.65 34.18 -8.38
N LEU A 377 -2.80 33.13 -7.57
CA LEU A 377 -3.66 31.98 -7.91
C LEU A 377 -5.13 32.38 -8.12
N ALA A 378 -5.60 33.46 -7.51
CA ALA A 378 -6.93 34.02 -7.74
C ALA A 378 -7.15 34.45 -9.20
N GLY A 379 -6.09 34.78 -9.93
CA GLY A 379 -6.12 35.07 -11.37
C GLY A 379 -6.27 33.83 -12.25
N ALA A 380 -6.21 32.62 -11.68
CA ALA A 380 -6.39 31.34 -12.37
C ALA A 380 -7.45 30.48 -11.65
N PRO A 381 -8.75 30.82 -11.77
CA PRO A 381 -9.81 30.17 -10.99
C PRO A 381 -9.90 28.66 -11.24
N GLU A 382 -9.61 28.19 -12.46
CA GLU A 382 -9.60 26.76 -12.77
C GLU A 382 -8.44 26.01 -12.10
N ALA A 383 -7.26 26.64 -12.00
CA ALA A 383 -6.13 26.07 -11.28
C ALA A 383 -6.38 26.08 -9.77
N LEU A 384 -6.93 27.18 -9.23
CA LEU A 384 -7.31 27.29 -7.83
C LEU A 384 -8.36 26.24 -7.44
N ALA A 385 -9.36 26.01 -8.28
CA ALA A 385 -10.37 24.99 -8.06
C ALA A 385 -9.75 23.58 -7.98
N ALA A 386 -8.74 23.28 -8.80
CA ALA A 386 -8.03 22.01 -8.78
C ALA A 386 -7.26 21.76 -7.46
N LEU A 387 -6.86 22.83 -6.76
CA LEU A 387 -6.12 22.74 -5.48
C LEU A 387 -7.01 22.62 -4.25
N SER A 388 -8.34 22.79 -4.40
CA SER A 388 -9.28 22.82 -3.26
C SER A 388 -9.26 21.55 -2.39
N SER A 389 -8.87 20.41 -2.95
CA SER A 389 -8.75 19.10 -2.28
C SER A 389 -7.52 18.94 -1.38
N ILE A 390 -6.51 19.80 -1.53
CA ILE A 390 -5.24 19.71 -0.78
C ILE A 390 -5.44 20.10 0.69
N GLY A 391 -6.36 21.03 0.96
CA GLY A 391 -6.71 21.45 2.32
C GLY A 391 -5.65 22.27 3.06
N VAL A 392 -4.52 22.58 2.41
CA VAL A 392 -3.50 23.54 2.86
C VAL A 392 -3.28 24.62 1.81
N GLY A 393 -2.90 25.83 2.24
CA GLY A 393 -2.71 26.97 1.34
C GLY A 393 -1.51 26.75 0.43
N VAL A 394 -1.76 26.59 -0.87
CA VAL A 394 -0.71 26.47 -1.90
C VAL A 394 -0.23 27.85 -2.30
N VAL A 395 1.08 28.00 -2.52
CA VAL A 395 1.72 29.27 -2.88
C VAL A 395 2.18 29.20 -4.34
N LEU A 396 1.96 30.31 -5.06
CA LEU A 396 2.52 30.56 -6.38
C LEU A 396 3.61 31.64 -6.23
N GLU A 397 4.85 31.29 -6.56
CA GLU A 397 6.00 32.19 -6.56
C GLU A 397 6.45 32.46 -7.99
N HIS A 398 7.00 33.65 -8.24
CA HIS A 398 7.45 34.06 -9.58
C HIS A 398 8.96 34.23 -9.59
N GLY A 399 9.59 33.71 -10.64
CA GLY A 399 10.98 33.97 -10.96
C GLY A 399 11.15 35.29 -11.71
N GLU A 400 12.36 35.87 -11.64
CA GLU A 400 12.72 37.08 -12.39
C GLU A 400 12.73 36.86 -13.90
N ASP A 401 12.96 35.62 -14.34
CA ASP A 401 12.96 35.19 -15.74
C ASP A 401 11.54 34.96 -16.31
N GLY A 402 10.50 35.19 -15.51
CA GLY A 402 9.11 34.92 -15.89
C GLY A 402 8.69 33.47 -15.69
N SER A 403 9.52 32.63 -15.07
CA SER A 403 9.11 31.33 -14.54
C SER A 403 8.15 31.48 -13.35
N ALA A 404 7.48 30.39 -12.99
CA ALA A 404 6.69 30.33 -11.78
C ALA A 404 6.89 29.00 -11.06
N ARG A 405 6.69 29.00 -9.75
CA ARG A 405 6.77 27.81 -8.90
C ARG A 405 5.48 27.67 -8.10
N LEU A 406 4.83 26.51 -8.23
CA LEU A 406 3.67 26.16 -7.42
C LEU A 406 4.11 25.22 -6.30
N ARG A 407 3.92 25.58 -5.03
CA ARG A 407 4.40 24.75 -3.91
C ARG A 407 3.45 24.67 -2.73
N VAL A 408 3.49 23.54 -2.05
CA VAL A 408 2.89 23.37 -0.71
C VAL A 408 3.88 23.89 0.34
N PRO A 409 3.51 24.85 1.21
CA PRO A 409 4.38 25.33 2.28
C PRO A 409 4.89 24.20 3.18
N GLY A 410 6.18 24.21 3.50
CA GLY A 410 6.83 23.19 4.33
C GLY A 410 7.24 21.91 3.59
N ALA A 411 6.83 21.71 2.34
CA ALA A 411 7.21 20.52 1.56
C ALA A 411 8.73 20.45 1.32
N ASP A 412 9.41 21.57 1.07
CA ASP A 412 10.86 21.58 0.82
C ASP A 412 11.69 21.32 2.10
N GLU A 413 11.16 21.68 3.27
CA GLU A 413 11.79 21.38 4.56
C GLU A 413 11.61 19.90 4.92
N ALA A 414 10.43 19.36 4.62
CA ALA A 414 10.16 17.93 4.68
C ALA A 414 11.11 17.11 3.83
N LEU A 415 11.19 17.47 2.54
CA LEU A 415 12.09 16.85 1.56
C LEU A 415 13.52 16.78 2.09
N ARG A 416 14.03 17.90 2.61
CA ARG A 416 15.40 17.97 3.16
C ARG A 416 15.59 17.14 4.42
N SER A 417 14.56 17.03 5.26
CA SER A 417 14.63 16.21 6.49
C SER A 417 14.63 14.70 6.21
N LEU A 418 14.12 14.29 5.05
CA LEU A 418 13.96 12.89 4.64
C LEU A 418 15.09 12.37 3.74
N GLY A 419 15.96 13.24 3.23
CA GLY A 419 17.09 12.84 2.39
C GLY A 419 16.68 12.29 1.01
N ASP A 420 17.47 11.36 0.46
CA ASP A 420 17.29 10.80 -0.89
C ASP A 420 15.99 9.97 -1.05
N ASP A 421 15.35 9.59 0.06
CA ASP A 421 14.09 8.82 0.09
C ASP A 421 12.84 9.67 -0.22
N ALA A 422 13.00 10.98 -0.38
CA ALA A 422 11.90 11.94 -0.43
C ALA A 422 11.28 12.15 -1.82
N GLY A 423 11.61 11.29 -2.81
CA GLY A 423 11.17 11.42 -4.21
C GLY A 423 9.69 11.77 -4.37
N TYR A 424 8.79 11.18 -3.58
CA TYR A 424 7.34 11.44 -3.61
C TYR A 424 6.93 12.87 -3.24
N LEU A 425 7.69 13.54 -2.37
CA LEU A 425 7.41 14.91 -1.97
C LEU A 425 7.87 15.93 -3.00
N THR A 426 8.73 15.55 -3.96
CA THR A 426 9.22 16.47 -5.01
C THR A 426 8.06 17.02 -5.84
N LEU A 427 6.98 16.26 -5.96
CA LEU A 427 5.77 16.65 -6.69
C LEU A 427 4.79 17.50 -5.89
N LEU A 428 5.15 17.92 -4.67
CA LEU A 428 4.47 18.99 -3.95
C LEU A 428 5.06 20.37 -4.27
N THR A 429 6.08 20.40 -5.13
CA THR A 429 6.67 21.60 -5.72
C THR A 429 6.75 21.40 -7.24
N TRP A 430 6.13 22.29 -8.02
CA TRP A 430 6.12 22.24 -9.48
C TRP A 430 6.81 23.47 -10.04
N GLU A 431 7.85 23.25 -10.81
CA GLU A 431 8.53 24.30 -11.58
C GLU A 431 7.84 24.48 -12.92
N LEU A 432 7.47 25.72 -13.24
CA LEU A 432 6.80 26.09 -14.47
C LEU A 432 7.75 27.02 -15.26
N PRO A 433 8.27 26.60 -16.42
CA PRO A 433 9.24 27.39 -17.17
C PRO A 433 8.62 28.69 -17.69
N PRO A 434 9.42 29.71 -18.06
CA PRO A 434 8.87 30.93 -18.65
C PRO A 434 8.12 30.66 -19.96
N VAL A 435 7.23 31.58 -20.34
CA VAL A 435 6.48 31.49 -21.61
C VAL A 435 7.40 31.92 -22.76
N GLY A 436 7.52 31.09 -23.80
CA GLY A 436 8.29 31.44 -25.01
C GLY A 436 9.77 31.01 -25.05
N HIS A 437 10.27 30.33 -24.01
CA HIS A 437 11.58 29.68 -24.06
C HIS A 437 11.43 28.16 -23.88
N PRO A 438 11.62 27.33 -24.93
CA PRO A 438 12.12 25.99 -24.71
C PRO A 438 13.56 26.16 -24.19
N LYS A 439 13.85 25.65 -22.99
CA LYS A 439 15.26 25.49 -22.60
C LYS A 439 15.91 24.57 -23.65
N PRO A 440 17.06 24.98 -24.24
CA PRO A 440 17.74 24.21 -25.27
C PRO A 440 18.24 22.85 -24.79
#